data_AF-A0AA35WI49-F1
#
_entry.id   AF-A0AA35WI49-F1
#
_cell.length_a   1.000
_cell.length_b   1.000
_cell.length_c   1.000
_cell.angle_alpha   90.00
_cell.angle_beta   90.00
_cell.angle_gamma   90.00
#
_symmetry.space_group_name_H-M   'P 1'
#
loop_
_entity.id
_entity.type
_entity.pdbx_description
1 polymer ?
#
loop_
_entity_poly.entity_id
_entity_poly.type
_entity_poly.pdbx_seq_one_letter_code
_entity_poly.pdbx_strand_id
1 'polypeptide(L)'
;MTNEEAQEEEREVLASIYESDDSFTQLSPTSFAYRVGEKGHPQSFMIEVEWGGGYPDEMPRLSLNSFYNKNMSEKSKKAIVEALKKEAEVLLGSPMTYSLIQYAQDNAQDLLALMPSDKVVEGEEGEREEKRGRGR
;
A
#
# COMPACT_ATOMS: atom_id res chain seq x y z
N MET A 1 -11.28 22.97 14.44
CA MET A 1 -10.61 21.66 14.42
C MET A 1 -9.14 21.95 14.26
N THR A 2 -8.35 21.54 15.24
CA THR A 2 -6.89 21.60 15.17
C THR A 2 -6.37 20.42 14.35
N ASN A 3 -5.14 20.51 13.87
CA ASN A 3 -4.47 19.42 13.17
C ASN A 3 -4.36 18.15 14.03
N GLU A 4 -4.17 18.30 15.34
CA GLU A 4 -4.13 17.19 16.29
C GLU A 4 -5.49 16.49 16.43
N GLU A 5 -6.58 17.27 16.54
CA GLU A 5 -7.94 16.71 16.57
C GLU A 5 -8.27 15.97 15.27
N ALA A 6 -7.94 16.55 14.11
CA ALA A 6 -8.17 15.91 12.81
C ALA A 6 -7.36 14.60 12.65
N GLN A 7 -6.12 14.57 13.14
CA GLN A 7 -5.30 13.35 13.17
C GLN A 7 -5.91 12.28 14.06
N GLU A 8 -6.39 12.66 15.24
CA GLU A 8 -7.04 11.73 16.17
C GLU A 8 -8.31 11.12 15.57
N GLU A 9 -9.19 11.95 15.01
CA GLU A 9 -10.42 11.49 14.35
C GLU A 9 -10.09 10.57 13.17
N GLU A 10 -9.16 10.95 12.29
CA GLU A 10 -8.77 10.10 11.15
C GLU A 10 -8.17 8.77 11.63
N ARG A 11 -7.35 8.77 12.68
CA ARG A 11 -6.76 7.55 13.22
C ARG A 11 -7.82 6.58 13.73
N GLU A 12 -8.82 7.06 14.44
CA GLU A 12 -9.92 6.21 14.92
C GLU A 12 -10.73 5.63 13.76
N VAL A 13 -10.98 6.45 12.73
CA VAL A 13 -11.66 6.00 11.50
C VAL A 13 -10.83 4.92 10.79
N LEU A 14 -9.52 5.13 10.60
CA LEU A 14 -8.63 4.15 9.99
C LEU A 14 -8.60 2.84 10.79
N ALA A 15 -8.52 2.93 12.12
CA ALA A 15 -8.53 1.76 12.98
C ALA A 15 -9.82 0.94 12.84
N SER A 16 -10.98 1.59 12.67
CA SER A 16 -12.25 0.93 12.44
C SER A 16 -12.35 0.33 11.03
N ILE A 17 -11.85 1.01 10.00
CA ILE A 17 -11.89 0.52 8.61
C ILE A 17 -10.99 -0.71 8.45
N TYR A 18 -9.80 -0.68 9.06
CA TYR A 18 -8.76 -1.68 8.87
C TYR A 18 -8.64 -2.66 10.05
N GLU A 19 -9.64 -2.76 10.93
CA GLU A 19 -9.59 -3.62 12.13
C GLU A 19 -9.26 -5.09 11.84
N SER A 20 -9.63 -5.55 10.64
CA SER A 20 -9.45 -6.93 10.17
C SER A 20 -8.56 -7.03 8.92
N ASP A 21 -7.87 -5.96 8.53
CA ASP A 21 -7.01 -5.94 7.34
C ASP A 21 -5.54 -6.16 7.70
N ASP A 22 -5.04 -7.38 7.45
CA ASP A 22 -3.65 -7.78 7.64
C ASP A 22 -2.64 -7.01 6.77
N SER A 23 -3.11 -6.22 5.79
CA SER A 23 -2.27 -5.40 4.92
C SER A 23 -1.99 -4.03 5.53
N PHE A 24 -2.84 -3.57 6.46
CA PHE A 24 -2.65 -2.33 7.20
C PHE A 24 -1.90 -2.60 8.51
N THR A 25 -0.97 -1.72 8.85
CA THR A 25 -0.21 -1.81 10.10
C THR A 25 0.02 -0.40 10.64
N GLN A 26 -0.54 -0.12 11.81
CA GLN A 26 -0.22 1.10 12.54
C GLN A 26 1.13 0.93 13.25
N LEU A 27 2.13 1.72 12.86
CA LEU A 27 3.48 1.70 13.46
C LEU A 27 3.55 2.60 14.68
N SER A 28 2.84 3.74 14.64
CA SER A 28 2.76 4.73 15.72
C SER A 28 1.41 5.48 15.64
N PRO A 29 1.06 6.35 16.60
CA PRO A 29 -0.14 7.18 16.52
C PRO A 29 -0.22 8.09 15.28
N THR A 30 0.92 8.39 14.66
CA THR A 30 1.04 9.25 13.48
C THR A 30 1.75 8.56 12.31
N SER A 31 2.01 7.25 12.39
CA SER A 31 2.75 6.51 11.36
C SER A 31 2.03 5.22 11.02
N PHE A 32 1.75 5.04 9.74
CA PHE A 32 0.97 3.93 9.20
C PHE A 32 1.72 3.29 8.06
N ALA A 33 1.57 1.98 7.93
CA ALA A 33 2.11 1.21 6.83
C ALA A 33 0.97 0.43 6.15
N TYR A 34 0.97 0.39 4.82
CA TYR A 34 0.00 -0.40 4.06
C TYR A 34 0.69 -1.19 2.96
N ARG A 35 0.37 -2.49 2.89
CA ARG A 35 0.92 -3.40 1.87
C ARG A 35 0.07 -3.39 0.62
N VAL A 36 0.70 -3.07 -0.51
CA VAL A 36 0.11 -3.19 -1.85
C VAL A 36 0.61 -4.47 -2.49
N GLY A 37 -0.34 -5.30 -2.97
CA GLY A 37 -0.07 -6.62 -3.57
C GLY A 37 -0.25 -7.78 -2.60
N GLU A 38 -0.17 -9.00 -3.14
CA GLU A 38 -0.43 -10.23 -2.39
C GLU A 38 0.68 -10.56 -1.37
N LYS A 39 0.25 -11.07 -0.21
CA LYS A 39 1.15 -11.47 0.87
C LYS A 39 2.06 -12.60 0.41
N GLY A 40 3.37 -12.36 0.41
CA GLY A 40 4.37 -13.34 -0.01
C GLY A 40 4.66 -13.36 -1.51
N HIS A 41 4.00 -12.52 -2.30
CA HIS A 41 4.32 -12.35 -3.71
C HIS A 41 5.54 -11.42 -3.88
N PRO A 42 6.51 -11.76 -4.76
CA PRO A 42 7.71 -10.94 -5.00
C PRO A 42 7.39 -9.55 -5.56
N GLN A 43 6.23 -9.39 -6.18
CA GLN A 43 5.67 -8.08 -6.53
C GLN A 43 4.67 -7.62 -5.47
N SER A 44 5.18 -7.28 -4.29
CA SER A 44 4.44 -6.53 -3.28
C SER A 44 5.36 -5.49 -2.64
N PHE A 45 4.79 -4.38 -2.20
CA PHE A 45 5.55 -3.31 -1.53
C PHE A 45 4.74 -2.71 -0.38
N MET A 46 5.45 -2.08 0.55
CA MET A 46 4.88 -1.45 1.73
C MET A 46 5.00 0.07 1.63
N ILE A 47 3.88 0.78 1.64
CA ILE A 47 3.81 2.24 1.71
C ILE A 47 3.84 2.65 3.17
N GLU A 48 4.67 3.62 3.52
CA GLU A 48 4.71 4.23 4.85
C GLU A 48 4.22 5.68 4.76
N VAL A 49 3.24 6.02 5.58
CA VAL A 49 2.63 7.34 5.71
C VAL A 49 2.90 7.85 7.12
N GLU A 50 3.55 9.00 7.25
CA GLU A 50 3.87 9.62 8.54
C GLU A 50 3.29 11.04 8.59
N TRP A 51 2.42 11.31 9.55
CA TRP A 51 1.79 12.61 9.77
C TRP A 51 2.74 13.55 10.53
N GLY A 52 2.94 14.74 9.98
CA GLY A 52 3.61 15.84 10.68
C GLY A 52 2.63 16.64 11.55
N GLY A 53 3.15 17.58 12.34
CA GLY A 53 2.29 18.45 13.18
C GLY A 53 1.34 19.36 12.39
N GLY A 54 1.65 19.63 11.12
CA GLY A 54 0.78 20.40 10.23
C GLY A 54 -0.25 19.57 9.46
N TYR A 55 -0.22 18.24 9.54
CA TYR A 55 -1.19 17.39 8.83
C TYR A 55 -2.60 17.51 9.45
N PRO A 56 -3.70 17.57 8.67
CA PRO A 56 -3.78 17.38 7.21
C PRO A 56 -3.60 18.64 6.35
N ASP A 57 -3.37 19.82 6.96
CA ASP A 57 -3.07 21.05 6.20
C ASP A 57 -1.74 20.97 5.45
N GLU A 58 -0.80 20.16 5.95
CA GLU A 58 0.45 19.82 5.29
C GLU A 58 0.46 18.36 4.82
N MET A 59 1.21 18.10 3.74
CA MET A 59 1.36 16.75 3.21
C MET A 59 2.02 15.83 4.24
N PRO A 60 1.54 14.57 4.37
CA PRO A 60 2.23 13.57 5.14
C PRO A 60 3.54 13.18 4.46
N ARG A 61 4.48 12.66 5.25
CA ARG A 61 5.72 12.12 4.72
C ARG A 61 5.47 10.71 4.19
N LEU A 62 5.56 10.57 2.87
CA LEU A 62 5.43 9.31 2.16
C LEU A 62 6.78 8.66 1.92
N SER A 63 6.94 7.41 2.36
CA SER A 63 8.19 6.65 2.23
C SER A 63 7.94 5.21 1.77
N LEU A 64 8.94 4.67 1.06
CA LEU A 64 9.01 3.26 0.64
C LEU A 64 10.32 2.63 1.18
N ASN A 65 10.76 3.07 2.36
CA ASN A 65 12.05 2.71 2.93
C ASN A 65 11.99 1.47 3.82
N SER A 66 10.79 0.90 4.01
CA SER A 66 10.61 -0.38 4.66
C SER A 66 11.56 -1.45 4.11
N PHE A 67 12.07 -2.30 5.00
CA PHE A 67 12.91 -3.44 4.66
C PHE A 67 12.26 -4.38 3.63
N TYR A 68 10.92 -4.39 3.56
CA TYR A 68 10.14 -5.11 2.54
C TYR A 68 10.46 -4.65 1.11
N ASN A 69 10.80 -3.38 0.93
CA ASN A 69 11.03 -2.77 -0.38
C ASN A 69 12.49 -2.82 -0.82
N LYS A 70 13.31 -3.70 -0.23
CA LYS A 70 14.75 -3.81 -0.55
C LYS A 70 15.03 -4.17 -2.00
N ASN A 71 14.13 -4.92 -2.63
CA ASN A 71 14.27 -5.37 -4.02
C ASN A 71 13.77 -4.33 -5.03
N MET A 72 13.20 -3.21 -4.57
CA MET A 72 12.70 -2.15 -5.44
C MET A 72 13.82 -1.19 -5.81
N SER A 73 13.89 -0.85 -7.10
CA SER A 73 14.80 0.19 -7.58
C SER A 73 14.41 1.55 -7.00
N GLU A 74 15.40 2.42 -6.73
CA GLU A 74 15.13 3.79 -6.30
C GLU A 74 14.25 4.57 -7.29
N LYS A 75 14.36 4.25 -8.59
CA LYS A 75 13.52 4.84 -9.64
C LYS A 75 12.05 4.47 -9.44
N SER A 76 11.75 3.20 -9.20
CA SER A 76 10.39 2.72 -8.93
C SER A 76 9.84 3.35 -7.65
N LYS A 77 10.65 3.41 -6.59
CA LYS A 77 10.25 4.04 -5.32
C LYS A 77 9.89 5.51 -5.52
N LYS A 78 10.73 6.27 -6.21
CA LYS A 78 10.46 7.68 -6.52
C LYS A 78 9.18 7.83 -7.34
N ALA A 79 8.97 7.01 -8.37
CA ALA A 79 7.78 7.09 -9.21
C ALA A 79 6.48 6.86 -8.41
N ILE A 80 6.46 5.85 -7.53
CA ILE A 80 5.29 5.55 -6.69
C ILE A 80 5.05 6.68 -5.68
N VAL A 81 6.10 7.16 -5.00
CA VAL A 81 5.98 8.27 -4.05
C VAL A 81 5.47 9.53 -4.74
N GLU A 82 5.96 9.85 -5.94
CA GLU A 82 5.51 11.01 -6.70
C GLU A 82 4.05 10.88 -7.17
N ALA A 83 3.58 9.66 -7.49
CA ALA A 83 2.18 9.43 -7.80
C ALA A 83 1.28 9.69 -6.58
N LEU A 84 1.65 9.16 -5.42
CA LEU A 84 0.91 9.37 -4.17
C LEU A 84 0.95 10.83 -3.71
N LYS A 85 2.07 11.53 -3.88
CA LYS A 85 2.16 12.96 -3.55
C LYS A 85 1.21 13.81 -4.37
N LYS A 86 1.06 13.53 -5.68
CA LYS A 86 0.12 14.27 -6.53
C LYS A 86 -1.32 14.16 -6.02
N GLU A 87 -1.69 12.98 -5.55
CA GLU A 87 -2.99 12.76 -4.93
C GLU A 87 -3.09 13.51 -3.59
N ALA A 88 -2.05 13.45 -2.76
CA ALA A 88 -1.97 14.17 -1.49
C ALA A 88 -2.11 15.70 -1.66
N GLU A 89 -1.53 16.28 -2.72
CA GLU A 89 -1.64 17.71 -3.02
C GLU A 89 -3.10 18.16 -3.26
N VAL A 90 -3.93 17.32 -3.86
CA VAL A 90 -5.35 17.61 -4.12
C VAL A 90 -6.19 17.50 -2.84
N LEU A 91 -5.73 16.69 -1.88
CA LEU A 91 -6.43 16.38 -0.63
C LEU A 91 -5.97 17.25 0.55
N LEU A 92 -5.04 18.19 0.35
CA LEU A 92 -4.56 19.11 1.38
C LEU A 92 -5.71 19.82 2.10
N GLY A 93 -5.60 19.91 3.43
CA GLY A 93 -6.66 20.44 4.30
C GLY A 93 -7.75 19.42 4.63
N SER A 94 -7.60 18.16 4.24
CA SER A 94 -8.51 17.07 4.60
C SER A 94 -7.76 15.77 4.91
N PRO A 95 -8.31 14.92 5.82
CA PRO A 95 -7.85 13.56 6.04
C PRO A 95 -7.69 12.78 4.73
N MET A 96 -6.48 12.31 4.44
CA MET A 96 -6.14 11.74 3.12
C MET A 96 -5.52 10.34 3.18
N THR A 97 -5.19 9.80 4.35
CA THR A 97 -4.50 8.52 4.47
C THR A 97 -5.32 7.38 3.87
N TYR A 98 -6.62 7.36 4.16
CA TYR A 98 -7.55 6.39 3.57
C TYR A 98 -7.57 6.52 2.03
N SER A 99 -7.72 7.75 1.52
CA SER A 99 -7.76 8.02 0.08
C SER A 99 -6.46 7.63 -0.62
N LEU A 100 -5.30 7.86 0.02
CA LEU A 100 -3.99 7.46 -0.50
C LEU A 100 -3.85 5.93 -0.55
N ILE A 101 -4.34 5.22 0.48
CA ILE A 101 -4.36 3.75 0.47
C ILE A 101 -5.27 3.25 -0.66
N GLN A 102 -6.46 3.82 -0.79
CA GLN A 102 -7.41 3.44 -1.83
C GLN A 102 -6.83 3.70 -3.24
N TYR A 103 -6.23 4.86 -3.45
CA TYR A 103 -5.51 5.16 -4.69
C TYR A 103 -4.43 4.11 -4.99
N ALA A 104 -3.66 3.69 -3.98
CA ALA A 104 -2.63 2.68 -4.14
C ALA A 104 -3.20 1.29 -4.46
N GLN A 105 -4.37 0.94 -3.92
CA GLN A 105 -5.10 -0.30 -4.23
C GLN A 105 -5.64 -0.26 -5.67
N ASP A 106 -6.30 0.82 -6.06
CA ASP A 106 -6.92 0.97 -7.38
C ASP A 106 -5.86 0.98 -8.50
N ASN A 107 -4.70 1.58 -8.23
CA ASN A 107 -3.57 1.64 -9.16
C ASN A 107 -2.52 0.56 -8.89
N ALA A 108 -2.85 -0.48 -8.09
CA ALA A 108 -1.88 -1.49 -7.69
C ALA A 108 -1.20 -2.13 -8.90
N GLN A 109 -1.94 -2.46 -9.97
CA GLN A 109 -1.36 -3.07 -11.17
C GLN A 109 -0.30 -2.17 -11.83
N ASP A 110 -0.58 -0.89 -12.01
CA ASP A 110 0.35 0.07 -12.58
C ASP A 110 1.56 0.30 -11.67
N LEU A 111 1.34 0.44 -10.36
CA LEU A 111 2.41 0.65 -9.38
C LEU A 111 3.32 -0.60 -9.28
N LEU A 112 2.75 -1.79 -9.36
CA LEU A 112 3.49 -3.06 -9.35
C LEU A 112 4.26 -3.27 -10.66
N ALA A 113 3.75 -2.78 -11.80
CA ALA A 113 4.43 -2.83 -13.08
C ALA A 113 5.68 -1.93 -13.15
N LEU A 114 5.80 -0.94 -12.25
CA LEU A 114 7.00 -0.12 -12.11
C LEU A 114 8.17 -0.88 -11.44
N MET A 115 7.92 -2.04 -10.83
CA MET A 115 8.97 -2.88 -10.26
C MET A 115 9.68 -3.71 -11.35
N PRO A 116 10.99 -3.96 -11.23
CA PRO A 116 11.69 -4.80 -12.19
C PRO A 116 11.07 -6.20 -12.19
N SER A 117 10.44 -6.55 -13.30
CA SER A 117 9.86 -7.88 -13.54
C SER A 117 10.96 -8.87 -13.90
N ASP A 118 11.91 -9.10 -12.99
CA ASP A 118 12.97 -10.09 -13.19
C ASP A 118 12.76 -11.30 -12.27
N LYS A 119 11.68 -12.03 -12.57
CA LYS A 119 11.63 -13.48 -12.72
C LYS A 119 10.18 -13.90 -12.97
N VAL A 120 9.91 -14.22 -14.23
CA VAL A 120 8.91 -15.21 -14.62
C VAL A 120 9.16 -16.45 -13.76
N VAL A 121 8.30 -16.71 -12.78
CA VAL A 121 8.11 -18.07 -12.29
C VAL A 121 6.87 -18.55 -13.03
N GLU A 122 7.09 -19.02 -14.27
CA GLU A 122 6.17 -19.99 -14.85
C GLU A 122 6.09 -21.14 -13.85
N GLY A 123 4.90 -21.31 -13.27
CA GLY A 123 4.67 -22.19 -12.13
C GLY A 123 3.25 -22.75 -12.15
N GLU A 124 2.94 -23.40 -13.28
CA GLU A 124 2.07 -24.57 -13.40
C GLU A 124 0.57 -24.40 -13.10
N GLU A 125 -0.16 -24.25 -14.20
CA GLU A 125 -1.47 -24.89 -14.41
C GLU A 125 -1.41 -26.35 -13.93
N GLY A 126 -2.11 -26.64 -12.84
CA GLY A 126 -2.27 -27.97 -12.28
C GLY A 126 -3.74 -28.38 -12.19
N GLU A 127 -4.57 -27.99 -13.15
CA GLU A 127 -5.91 -28.56 -13.30
C GLU A 127 -5.75 -29.99 -13.87
N ARG A 128 -5.56 -30.96 -12.97
CA ARG A 128 -5.89 -32.36 -13.25
C ARG A 128 -6.95 -32.80 -12.26
N GLU A 129 -8.18 -32.45 -12.61
CA GLU A 129 -9.37 -33.08 -12.07
C GLU A 129 -9.32 -34.59 -12.36
N GLU A 130 -9.40 -35.36 -11.28
CA GLU A 130 -9.55 -36.79 -11.24
C GLU A 130 -10.83 -37.23 -11.98
N LYS A 131 -10.72 -38.02 -13.06
CA LYS A 131 -11.75 -39.02 -13.39
C LYS A 131 -11.17 -40.37 -13.77
N ARG A 132 -11.21 -41.24 -12.76
CA ARG A 132 -11.38 -42.69 -12.84
C ARG A 132 -12.14 -43.14 -14.10
N GLY A 133 -11.58 -44.11 -14.83
CA GLY A 133 -12.28 -44.79 -15.92
C GLY A 133 -11.63 -46.12 -16.28
N ARG A 134 -12.27 -47.22 -15.87
CA ARG A 134 -11.95 -48.63 -16.15
C ARG A 134 -11.89 -48.96 -17.65
N GLY A 135 -11.14 -50.03 -17.95
CA GLY A 135 -11.39 -50.96 -19.07
C GLY A 135 -10.24 -51.01 -20.06
N ARG A 136 -9.70 -52.17 -20.45
CA ARG A 136 -10.10 -53.56 -20.27
C ARG A 136 -8.90 -54.43 -20.56
#